data_AF-A0A0G1W130-F1
#
_entry.id   AF-A0A0G1W130-F1
#
_cell.length_a   1.000
_cell.length_b   1.000
_cell.length_c   1.000
_cell.angle_alpha   90.00
_cell.angle_beta   90.00
_cell.angle_gamma   90.00
#
_symmetry.space_group_name_H-M   'P 1'
#
loop_
_entity.id
_entity.type
_entity.pdbx_description
1 polymer ?
#
loop_
_entity_poly.entity_id
_entity_poly.type
_entity_poly.pdbx_seq_one_letter_code
_entity_poly.pdbx_strand_id
1 'polypeptide(L)'
;MENSTYDAEKRFQEAVQILDVVFSIKNLSNIELSHLRRITNEVVKQAERDNPSSDLAIVNPPEEITQRFLLELYGVDYHYIQEHSKTEEDVNGFIEYIRKVRERAHLI
;
A
#
# COMPACT_ATOMS: atom_id res chain seq x y z
N MET A 1 23.88 -1.36 -14.57
CA MET A 1 22.49 -1.78 -14.31
C MET A 1 21.93 -0.75 -13.35
N GLU A 2 20.87 -0.02 -13.73
CA GLU A 2 20.18 0.86 -12.78
C GLU A 2 19.55 0.01 -11.69
N ASN A 3 19.84 0.33 -10.43
CA ASN A 3 19.34 -0.45 -9.30
C ASN A 3 17.85 -0.13 -9.12
N SER A 4 16.97 -0.88 -9.80
CA SER A 4 15.53 -0.62 -9.86
C SER A 4 14.81 -0.76 -8.51
N THR A 5 15.51 -1.16 -7.46
CA THR A 5 15.02 -1.24 -6.07
C THR A 5 14.56 0.12 -5.57
N TYR A 6 15.26 1.21 -5.92
CA TYR A 6 14.99 2.57 -5.42
C TYR A 6 14.19 3.46 -6.36
N ASP A 7 13.65 2.92 -7.44
CA ASP A 7 12.78 3.68 -8.34
C ASP A 7 11.43 3.93 -7.65
N ALA A 8 11.27 5.12 -7.06
CA ALA A 8 10.06 5.50 -6.33
C ALA A 8 8.80 5.45 -7.19
N GLU A 9 8.87 5.77 -8.48
CA GLU A 9 7.68 5.71 -9.34
C GLU A 9 7.31 4.26 -9.62
N LYS A 10 8.29 3.39 -9.89
CA LYS A 10 8.04 1.95 -10.03
C LYS A 10 7.40 1.36 -8.78
N ARG A 11 7.93 1.64 -7.59
CA ARG A 11 7.39 1.13 -6.31
C ARG A 11 6.00 1.68 -6.01
N PHE A 12 5.73 2.93 -6.39
CA PHE A 12 4.41 3.52 -6.30
C PHE A 12 3.40 2.76 -7.15
N GLN A 13 3.72 2.49 -8.43
CA GLN A 13 2.82 1.76 -9.33
C GLN A 13 2.58 0.31 -8.87
N GLU A 14 3.62 -0.37 -8.36
CA GLU A 14 3.48 -1.71 -7.78
C GLU A 14 2.54 -1.70 -6.56
N ALA A 15 2.65 -0.71 -5.67
CA ALA A 15 1.75 -0.58 -4.52
C ALA A 15 0.30 -0.28 -4.93
N VAL A 16 0.09 0.59 -5.95
CA VAL A 16 -1.25 0.83 -6.53
C VAL A 16 -1.85 -0.49 -7.05
N GLN A 17 -1.05 -1.30 -7.75
CA GLN A 17 -1.51 -2.58 -8.28
C GLN A 17 -1.86 -3.57 -7.17
N ILE A 18 -1.10 -3.62 -6.07
CA ILE A 18 -1.43 -4.45 -4.91
C ILE A 18 -2.77 -4.00 -4.29
N LEU A 19 -2.98 -2.70 -4.10
CA LEU A 19 -4.23 -2.15 -3.57
C LEU A 19 -5.44 -2.51 -4.43
N ASP A 20 -5.31 -2.46 -5.75
CA ASP A 20 -6.36 -2.86 -6.68
C ASP A 20 -6.61 -4.37 -6.65
N VAL A 21 -5.58 -5.18 -6.89
CA VAL A 21 -5.72 -6.62 -7.11
C VAL A 21 -5.99 -7.39 -5.82
N VAL A 22 -5.27 -7.06 -4.73
CA VAL A 22 -5.34 -7.80 -3.46
C VAL A 22 -6.43 -7.24 -2.57
N PHE A 23 -6.56 -5.92 -2.49
CA PHE A 23 -7.47 -5.26 -1.55
C PHE A 23 -8.75 -4.73 -2.21
N SER A 24 -8.89 -4.85 -3.54
CA SER A 24 -10.03 -4.33 -4.29
C SER A 24 -10.29 -2.82 -4.07
N ILE A 25 -9.25 -2.07 -3.69
CA ILE A 25 -9.30 -0.62 -3.48
C ILE A 25 -9.01 0.06 -4.82
N LYS A 26 -10.07 0.26 -5.60
CA LYS A 26 -10.00 0.82 -6.95
C LYS A 26 -10.20 2.33 -6.94
N ASN A 27 -9.70 2.99 -7.99
CA ASN A 27 -9.92 4.42 -8.25
C ASN A 27 -9.55 5.29 -7.05
N LEU A 28 -8.30 5.19 -6.58
CA LEU A 28 -7.80 6.04 -5.51
C LEU A 28 -8.01 7.52 -5.88
N SER A 29 -8.55 8.29 -4.93
CA SER A 29 -8.73 9.73 -5.04
C SER A 29 -7.39 10.46 -5.06
N ASN A 30 -7.38 11.74 -5.42
CA ASN A 30 -6.16 12.56 -5.39
C ASN A 30 -5.52 12.62 -3.99
N ILE A 31 -6.34 12.58 -2.92
CA ILE A 31 -5.86 12.58 -1.53
C ILE A 31 -5.17 11.25 -1.23
N GLU A 32 -5.82 10.13 -1.58
CA GLU A 32 -5.27 8.78 -1.44
C GLU A 32 -3.94 8.64 -2.20
N LEU A 33 -3.91 9.06 -3.47
CA LEU A 33 -2.71 9.04 -4.30
C LEU A 33 -1.59 9.91 -3.72
N SER A 34 -1.93 11.07 -3.15
CA SER A 34 -0.95 11.95 -2.49
C SER A 34 -0.36 11.32 -1.24
N HIS A 35 -1.19 10.66 -0.42
CA HIS A 35 -0.74 9.90 0.76
C HIS A 35 0.17 8.72 0.35
N LEU A 36 -0.25 7.93 -0.63
CA LEU A 36 0.53 6.80 -1.12
C LEU A 36 1.89 7.28 -1.64
N ARG A 37 1.94 8.38 -2.39
CA ARG A 37 3.19 8.97 -2.91
C ARG A 37 4.11 9.47 -1.80
N ARG A 38 3.56 10.03 -0.72
CA ARG A 38 4.34 10.41 0.48
C ARG A 38 4.99 9.18 1.11
N ILE A 39 4.20 8.13 1.37
CA ILE A 39 4.66 6.88 1.99
C ILE A 39 5.73 6.21 1.10
N THR A 40 5.50 6.13 -0.20
CA THR A 40 6.49 5.56 -1.14
C THR A 40 7.84 6.26 -1.05
N ASN A 41 7.84 7.60 -1.05
CA ASN A 41 9.09 8.35 -0.94
C ASN A 41 9.80 8.12 0.40
N GLU A 42 9.06 7.95 1.50
CA GLU A 42 9.64 7.66 2.81
C GLU A 42 10.25 6.26 2.87
N VAL A 43 9.51 5.24 2.42
CA VAL A 43 9.96 3.85 2.42
C VAL A 43 11.19 3.67 1.51
N VAL A 44 11.16 4.25 0.30
CA VAL A 44 12.29 4.15 -0.63
C VAL A 44 13.54 4.83 -0.08
N LYS A 45 13.41 6.05 0.48
CA LYS A 45 14.54 6.75 1.12
C LYS A 45 15.10 5.97 2.31
N GLN A 46 14.23 5.33 3.09
CA GLN A 46 14.66 4.52 4.22
C GLN A 46 15.40 3.26 3.73
N ALA A 47 14.85 2.56 2.74
CA ALA A 47 15.48 1.38 2.14
C ALA A 47 16.85 1.70 1.52
N GLU A 48 17.01 2.87 0.90
CA GLU A 48 18.29 3.33 0.33
C GLU A 48 19.33 3.61 1.43
N ARG A 49 18.92 4.23 2.54
CA ARG A 49 19.79 4.49 3.69
C ARG A 49 20.24 3.21 4.37
N ASP A 50 19.32 2.26 4.56
CA ASP A 50 19.58 1.04 5.32
C ASP A 50 20.42 0.05 4.50
N ASN A 51 20.32 0.05 3.17
CA ASN A 51 20.97 -0.95 2.31
C ASN A 51 21.59 -0.38 1.02
N PRO A 52 22.50 0.60 1.05
CA PRO A 52 22.95 1.35 -0.13
C PRO A 52 23.63 0.54 -1.25
N SER A 53 23.91 -0.75 -1.04
CA SER A 53 24.57 -1.68 -2.00
C SER A 53 23.68 -2.90 -2.28
N SER A 54 22.47 -2.63 -2.80
CA SER A 54 21.33 -3.56 -2.87
C SER A 54 21.50 -4.71 -3.87
N ASP A 55 22.08 -5.82 -3.41
CA ASP A 55 21.76 -7.18 -3.90
C ASP A 55 21.02 -8.03 -2.84
N LEU A 56 20.97 -7.57 -1.58
CA LEU A 56 20.45 -8.34 -0.43
C LEU A 56 19.43 -7.59 0.42
N ALA A 57 18.85 -6.48 -0.06
CA ALA A 57 17.84 -5.75 0.71
C ALA A 57 16.59 -6.64 0.91
N ILE A 58 16.38 -7.12 2.14
CA ILE A 58 15.31 -8.06 2.55
C ILE A 58 13.92 -7.38 2.58
N VAL A 59 13.86 -6.06 2.45
CA VAL A 59 12.60 -5.30 2.51
C VAL A 59 11.95 -5.33 1.14
N ASN A 60 10.70 -5.81 1.05
CA ASN A 60 9.83 -5.74 -0.13
C ASN A 60 9.09 -4.38 -0.12
N PRO A 61 9.59 -3.33 -0.80
CA PRO A 61 9.07 -1.98 -0.57
C PRO A 61 7.59 -1.80 -0.94
N PRO A 62 7.06 -2.38 -2.04
CA PRO A 62 5.63 -2.30 -2.37
C PRO A 62 4.72 -2.83 -1.27
N GLU A 63 5.13 -3.90 -0.60
CA GLU A 63 4.37 -4.49 0.49
C GLU A 63 4.34 -3.55 1.69
N GLU A 64 5.50 -3.05 2.14
CA GLU A 64 5.56 -2.09 3.25
C GLU A 64 4.78 -0.79 2.96
N ILE A 65 4.89 -0.26 1.73
CA ILE A 65 4.12 0.91 1.29
C ILE A 65 2.61 0.64 1.42
N THR A 66 2.17 -0.52 0.95
CA THR A 66 0.75 -0.93 1.01
C THR A 66 0.28 -1.06 2.45
N GLN A 67 1.07 -1.71 3.32
CA GLN A 67 0.76 -1.89 4.73
C GLN A 67 0.59 -0.55 5.45
N ARG A 68 1.56 0.35 5.30
CA ARG A 68 1.49 1.69 5.89
C ARG A 68 0.30 2.48 5.37
N PHE A 69 0.00 2.39 4.07
CA PHE A 69 -1.14 3.07 3.48
C PHE A 69 -2.49 2.59 4.07
N LEU A 70 -2.67 1.27 4.18
CA LEU A 70 -3.88 0.68 4.76
C LEU A 70 -4.07 1.07 6.23
N LEU A 71 -2.98 1.04 7.00
CA LEU A 71 -3.01 1.38 8.41
C LEU A 71 -3.28 2.88 8.63
N GLU A 72 -2.55 3.75 7.93
CA GLU A 72 -2.68 5.20 8.13
C GLU A 72 -4.02 5.74 7.67
N LEU A 73 -4.50 5.32 6.49
CA LEU A 73 -5.66 5.96 5.87
C LEU A 73 -6.97 5.27 6.21
N TYR A 74 -6.93 3.95 6.41
CA TYR A 74 -8.11 3.17 6.71
C TYR A 74 -8.09 2.54 8.10
N GLY A 75 -7.00 2.68 8.88
CA GLY A 75 -6.92 2.09 10.22
C GLY A 75 -6.89 0.57 10.22
N VAL A 76 -6.44 -0.06 9.12
CA VAL A 76 -6.47 -1.52 8.97
C VAL A 76 -5.06 -2.11 8.91
N ASP A 77 -4.83 -3.13 9.74
CA ASP A 77 -3.61 -3.92 9.71
C ASP A 77 -3.64 -4.94 8.56
N TYR A 78 -2.59 -4.96 7.75
CA TYR A 78 -2.44 -5.88 6.62
C TYR A 78 -2.46 -7.36 7.02
N HIS A 79 -1.78 -7.72 8.12
CA HIS A 79 -1.77 -9.10 8.60
C HIS A 79 -3.16 -9.51 9.09
N TYR A 80 -3.89 -8.58 9.71
CA TYR A 80 -5.28 -8.81 10.09
C TYR A 80 -6.15 -9.14 8.87
N ILE A 81 -6.02 -8.38 7.77
CA ILE A 81 -6.78 -8.67 6.53
C ILE A 81 -6.40 -10.04 5.98
N GLN A 82 -5.11 -10.36 5.86
CA GLN A 82 -4.67 -11.65 5.32
C GLN A 82 -5.16 -12.84 6.16
N GLU A 83 -5.18 -12.72 7.49
CA GLU A 83 -5.61 -13.80 8.38
C GLU A 83 -7.13 -13.99 8.44
N HIS A 84 -7.90 -12.93 8.17
CA HIS A 84 -9.35 -12.89 8.38
C HIS A 84 -10.17 -12.77 7.09
N SER A 85 -9.56 -12.52 5.93
CA SER A 85 -10.24 -12.54 4.63
C SER A 85 -10.15 -13.91 3.96
N LYS A 86 -10.67 -14.94 4.64
CA LYS A 86 -10.60 -16.35 4.17
C LYS A 86 -11.78 -16.76 3.32
N THR A 87 -12.90 -16.06 3.44
CA THR A 87 -14.13 -16.32 2.69
C THR A 87 -14.49 -15.13 1.81
N GLU A 88 -15.36 -15.37 0.81
CA GLU A 88 -15.90 -14.30 -0.04
C GLU A 88 -16.71 -13.27 0.79
N GLU A 89 -17.39 -13.72 1.85
CA GLU A 89 -18.13 -12.85 2.77
C GLU A 89 -17.20 -11.93 3.56
N ASP A 90 -16.06 -12.44 4.03
CA ASP A 90 -15.05 -11.64 4.73
C ASP A 90 -14.45 -10.56 3.81
N VAL A 91 -14.15 -10.93 2.56
CA VAL A 91 -13.64 -10.01 1.54
C VAL A 91 -14.67 -8.91 1.25
N ASN A 92 -15.95 -9.28 1.07
CA ASN A 92 -17.02 -8.31 0.86
C ASN A 92 -17.21 -7.38 2.07
N GLY A 93 -17.09 -7.91 3.30
CA GLY A 93 -17.13 -7.13 4.53
C GLY A 93 -16.00 -6.10 4.61
N PHE A 94 -14.78 -6.50 4.23
CA PHE A 94 -13.63 -5.59 4.13
C PHE A 94 -13.82 -4.50 3.06
N ILE A 95 -14.29 -4.86 1.86
CA ILE A 95 -14.58 -3.90 0.80
C ILE A 95 -15.61 -2.86 1.26
N GLU A 96 -16.68 -3.31 1.92
CA GLU A 96 -17.71 -2.43 2.45
C GLU A 96 -17.19 -1.52 3.57
N TYR A 97 -16.28 -2.02 4.40
CA TYR A 97 -15.58 -1.21 5.40
C TYR A 97 -14.80 -0.09 4.74
N ILE A 98 -13.96 -0.39 3.73
CA ILE A 98 -13.17 0.62 3.01
C ILE A 98 -14.10 1.65 2.36
N ARG A 99 -15.19 1.20 1.72
CA ARG A 99 -16.19 2.09 1.12
C ARG A 99 -16.73 3.10 2.15
N LYS A 100 -17.14 2.63 3.34
CA LYS A 100 -17.65 3.50 4.41
C LYS A 100 -16.60 4.47 4.95
N VAL A 101 -15.34 4.04 5.06
CA VAL A 101 -14.26 4.94 5.47
C VAL A 101 -14.06 6.05 4.43
N ARG A 102 -14.04 5.70 3.14
CA ARG A 102 -13.92 6.68 2.05
C ARG A 102 -15.08 7.67 2.01
N GLU A 103 -16.31 7.21 2.22
CA GLU A 103 -17.50 8.09 2.33
C GLU A 103 -17.37 9.09 3.48
N ARG A 104 -16.98 8.62 4.68
CA ARG A 104 -16.84 9.47 5.87
C ARG A 104 -15.72 10.48 5.73
N ALA A 105 -14.65 10.13 5.03
CA ALA A 105 -13.51 11.00 4.78
C ALA A 105 -13.67 11.89 3.54
N HIS A 106 -14.83 11.84 2.86
CA HIS A 106 -15.10 12.58 1.61
C HIS A 106 -14.07 12.30 0.51
N LEU A 107 -13.62 11.04 0.41
CA LEU A 107 -12.67 10.56 -0.59
C LEU A 107 -13.36 10.05 -1.87
N ILE A 108 -14.69 9.96 -1.85
CA ILE A 108 -15.55 9.59 -2.99
C ILE A 108 -16.78 10.50 -3.07
#